data_AF-A0A935CAY3-F1
#
_entry.id   AF-A0A935CAY3-F1
#
_cell.length_a   1.000
_cell.length_b   1.000
_cell.length_c   1.000
_cell.angle_alpha   90.00
_cell.angle_beta   90.00
_cell.angle_gamma   90.00
#
_symmetry.space_group_name_H-M   'P 1'
#
loop_
_entity.id
_entity.type
_entity.pdbx_description
1 polymer ?
#
loop_
_entity_poly.entity_id
_entity_poly.type
_entity_poly.pdbx_seq_one_letter_code
_entity_poly.pdbx_strand_id
1 'polypeptide(L)'
;MSKIVHIENKDPFLLNDWELARSLYSCKSGGCTNCLSKFQTKDSLILPLSELFNKKVKVDSAGLYKSISSWRKPVLFYHQGKRITRKVLIKFTGSDNFEPSILALLPFLKERKVPANVISPYALTKANRSKEHDLVELTKQYFEPLGFIKLNLHTVADFHEFATTDEVGLLMLPLKDLPDYIQYASRLSNYNMLLPAIFQP
;
A
#
# COMPACT_ATOMS: atom_id res chain seq x y z
N MET A 1 17.22 -23.23 8.03
CA MET A 1 16.22 -23.40 9.11
C MET A 1 15.27 -22.21 9.07
N SER A 2 14.07 -22.37 8.48
CA SER A 2 13.07 -21.29 8.44
C SER A 2 12.41 -21.13 9.81
N LYS A 3 12.55 -19.95 10.41
CA LYS A 3 11.77 -19.55 11.59
C LYS A 3 10.32 -19.36 11.13
N ILE A 4 9.43 -20.23 11.59
CA ILE A 4 7.98 -20.02 11.49
C ILE A 4 7.66 -18.84 12.40
N VAL A 5 7.33 -17.68 11.80
CA VAL A 5 6.87 -16.51 12.54
C VAL A 5 5.46 -16.81 13.01
N HIS A 6 5.29 -17.07 14.31
CA HIS A 6 3.99 -17.05 14.96
C HIS A 6 3.49 -15.61 15.00
N ILE A 7 2.67 -15.23 14.03
CA ILE A 7 1.94 -13.96 14.05
C ILE A 7 0.80 -14.15 15.06
N GLU A 8 0.93 -13.55 16.25
CA GLU A 8 -0.21 -13.41 17.16
C GLU A 8 -1.33 -12.68 16.42
N ASN A 9 -2.46 -13.35 16.27
CA ASN A 9 -3.65 -12.86 15.58
C ASN A 9 -4.37 -11.84 16.48
N LYS A 10 -3.73 -10.71 16.78
CA LYS A 10 -4.46 -9.57 17.35
C LYS A 10 -5.25 -8.94 16.22
N ASP A 11 -6.54 -8.72 16.45
CA ASP A 11 -7.42 -8.17 15.44
C ASP A 11 -6.90 -6.78 15.01
N PRO A 12 -6.41 -6.61 13.76
CA PRO A 12 -5.91 -5.32 13.29
C PRO A 12 -7.01 -4.26 13.25
N PHE A 13 -8.28 -4.66 13.30
CA PHE A 13 -9.42 -3.76 13.34
C PHE A 13 -9.67 -3.15 14.74
N LEU A 14 -9.13 -3.76 15.80
CA LEU A 14 -9.24 -3.29 17.19
C LEU A 14 -8.00 -2.51 17.66
N LEU A 15 -6.89 -2.56 16.92
CA LEU A 15 -5.57 -2.03 17.33
C LEU A 15 -5.13 -0.73 16.63
N ASN A 16 -5.94 -0.23 15.70
CA ASN A 16 -5.60 0.95 14.92
C ASN A 16 -6.17 2.20 15.59
N ASP A 17 -5.28 3.12 15.97
CA ASP A 17 -5.62 4.46 16.41
C ASP A 17 -6.14 5.30 15.23
N TRP A 18 -7.27 4.90 14.65
CA TRP A 18 -7.88 5.56 13.49
C TRP A 18 -8.09 7.06 13.73
N GLU A 19 -8.41 7.46 14.97
CA GLU A 19 -8.53 8.86 15.37
C GLU A 19 -7.18 9.61 15.32
N LEU A 20 -6.09 8.98 15.79
CA LEU A 20 -4.76 9.55 15.64
C LEU A 20 -4.35 9.61 14.15
N ALA A 21 -4.69 8.60 13.36
CA ALA A 21 -4.38 8.55 11.94
C ALA A 21 -5.12 9.63 11.14
N ARG A 22 -6.40 9.91 11.49
CA ARG A 22 -7.18 11.03 10.94
C ARG A 22 -6.47 12.37 11.12
N SER A 23 -5.78 12.56 12.25
CA SER A 23 -5.08 13.82 12.53
C SER A 23 -4.02 14.16 11.48
N LEU A 24 -3.43 13.17 10.80
CA LEU A 24 -2.44 13.36 9.74
C LEU A 24 -3.00 14.02 8.48
N TYR A 25 -4.31 13.90 8.23
CA TYR A 25 -4.97 14.58 7.12
C TYR A 25 -5.34 16.03 7.45
N SER A 26 -5.56 16.34 8.73
CA SER A 26 -6.01 17.65 9.20
C SER A 26 -4.90 18.69 9.43
N CYS A 27 -3.63 18.26 9.42
CA CYS A 27 -2.51 19.19 9.54
C CYS A 27 -2.40 20.07 8.29
N LYS A 28 -2.36 21.40 8.47
CA LYS A 28 -2.23 22.41 7.39
C LYS A 28 -1.03 22.20 6.46
N SER A 29 -0.04 21.40 6.85
CA SER A 29 1.19 21.11 6.10
C SER A 29 1.26 19.68 5.53
N GLY A 30 0.16 18.91 5.58
CA GLY A 30 0.23 17.43 5.52
C GLY A 30 0.93 16.89 6.79
N GLY A 31 0.46 15.77 7.34
CA GLY A 31 0.80 15.26 8.68
C GLY A 31 2.16 15.71 9.24
N CYS A 32 2.19 16.49 10.32
CA CYS A 32 3.46 17.03 10.82
C CYS A 32 4.34 15.93 11.46
N THR A 33 5.64 16.18 11.57
CA THR A 33 6.59 15.27 12.26
C THR A 33 6.14 14.91 13.68
N ASN A 34 5.50 15.85 14.38
CA ASN A 34 4.91 15.61 15.71
C ASN A 34 3.68 14.69 15.69
N CYS A 35 2.94 14.62 14.59
CA CYS A 35 1.86 13.65 14.43
C CYS A 35 2.42 12.26 14.09
N LEU A 36 3.47 12.19 13.26
CA LEU A 36 4.14 10.93 12.93
C LEU A 36 4.88 10.32 14.13
N SER A 37 5.45 11.13 15.03
CA SER A 37 6.15 10.62 16.22
C SER A 37 5.24 9.80 17.14
N LYS A 38 3.93 10.07 17.13
CA LYS A 38 2.93 9.27 17.88
C LYS A 38 2.85 7.82 17.40
N PHE A 39 3.32 7.55 16.19
CA PHE A 39 3.31 6.22 15.60
C PHE A 39 4.66 5.52 15.69
N GLN A 40 5.74 6.17 16.16
CA GLN A 40 7.13 5.73 15.98
C GLN A 40 7.41 4.25 16.30
N THR A 41 6.72 3.69 17.29
CA THR A 41 6.83 2.29 17.74
C THR A 41 6.09 1.29 16.84
N LYS A 42 5.25 1.74 15.91
CA LYS A 42 4.49 0.90 14.97
C LYS A 42 5.34 0.54 13.76
N ASP A 43 5.19 -0.68 13.26
CA ASP A 43 5.93 -1.17 12.09
C ASP A 43 5.33 -0.69 10.76
N SER A 44 4.10 -0.18 10.79
CA SER A 44 3.43 0.44 9.65
C SER A 44 2.49 1.54 10.13
N LEU A 45 2.15 2.44 9.21
CA LEU A 45 1.13 3.47 9.42
C LEU A 45 -0.13 3.09 8.64
N ILE A 46 -1.29 3.13 9.29
CA ILE A 46 -2.56 2.81 8.65
C ILE A 46 -3.42 4.06 8.63
N LEU A 47 -3.80 4.48 7.43
CA LEU A 47 -4.54 5.71 7.18
C LEU A 47 -5.94 5.40 6.64
N PRO A 48 -7.00 6.00 7.22
CA PRO A 48 -8.36 5.79 6.72
C PRO A 48 -8.57 6.38 5.34
N LEU A 49 -8.82 5.49 4.37
CA LEU A 49 -9.07 5.83 2.97
C LEU A 49 -10.22 6.86 2.81
N SER A 50 -11.24 6.75 3.65
CA SER A 50 -12.43 7.61 3.60
C SER A 50 -12.09 9.09 3.84
N GLU A 51 -11.01 9.41 4.55
CA GLU A 51 -10.63 10.80 4.81
C GLU A 51 -10.13 11.52 3.56
N LEU A 52 -9.66 10.80 2.54
CA LEU A 52 -9.31 11.39 1.24
C LEU A 52 -10.52 12.01 0.52
N PHE A 53 -11.74 11.59 0.89
CA PHE A 53 -13.01 12.06 0.30
C PHE A 53 -13.75 13.04 1.20
N ASN A 54 -13.19 13.34 2.38
CA ASN A 54 -13.83 14.23 3.33
C ASN A 54 -13.71 15.68 2.85
N LYS A 55 -14.81 16.27 2.35
CA LYS A 55 -14.85 17.65 1.84
C LYS A 55 -14.40 18.72 2.85
N LYS A 56 -14.44 18.40 4.15
CA LYS A 56 -13.97 19.31 5.21
C LYS A 56 -12.45 19.26 5.41
N VAL A 57 -11.77 18.29 4.81
CA VAL A 57 -10.34 18.03 4.96
C VAL A 57 -9.66 18.27 3.61
N LYS A 58 -8.91 19.36 3.50
CA LYS A 58 -8.08 19.61 2.32
C LYS A 58 -6.73 18.93 2.51
N VAL A 59 -6.54 17.78 1.87
CA VAL A 59 -5.29 17.03 1.92
C VAL A 59 -4.22 17.73 1.07
N ASP A 60 -3.16 18.20 1.71
CA ASP A 60 -1.93 18.63 1.03
C ASP A 60 -1.12 17.38 0.62
N SER A 61 -1.25 16.94 -0.63
CA SER A 61 -0.59 15.73 -1.13
C SER A 61 0.94 15.84 -1.09
N ALA A 62 1.50 17.03 -1.40
CA ALA A 62 2.94 17.27 -1.38
C ALA A 62 3.48 17.25 0.06
N GLY A 63 2.77 17.92 0.97
CA GLY A 63 3.07 17.90 2.40
C GLY A 63 3.00 16.49 3.00
N LEU A 64 1.92 15.75 2.71
CA LEU A 64 1.72 14.40 3.20
C LEU A 64 2.79 13.44 2.67
N TYR A 65 3.14 13.53 1.38
CA TYR A 65 4.25 12.76 0.79
C TYR A 65 5.58 13.07 1.46
N LYS A 66 5.89 14.35 1.67
CA LYS A 66 7.14 14.76 2.33
C LYS A 66 7.24 14.18 3.73
N SER A 67 6.15 14.24 4.49
CA SER A 67 6.10 13.70 5.85
C SER A 67 6.23 12.18 5.85
N ILE A 68 5.48 11.47 5.01
CA ILE A 68 5.57 10.00 4.91
C ILE A 68 6.95 9.56 4.40
N SER A 69 7.60 10.30 3.51
CA SER A 69 8.97 9.98 3.08
C SER A 69 9.98 9.97 4.23
N SER A 70 9.73 10.72 5.30
CA SER A 70 10.55 10.68 6.52
C SER A 70 10.25 9.49 7.44
N TRP A 71 9.08 8.84 7.29
CA TRP A 71 8.60 7.75 8.12
C TRP A 71 9.36 6.43 7.88
N ARG A 72 9.87 6.20 6.66
CA ARG A 72 10.68 5.04 6.26
C ARG A 72 10.08 3.66 6.59
N LYS A 73 8.76 3.59 6.80
CA LYS A 73 8.00 2.36 7.06
C LYS A 73 6.77 2.32 6.15
N PRO A 74 6.18 1.14 5.91
CA PRO A 74 5.00 1.01 5.07
C PRO A 74 3.84 1.89 5.51
N VAL A 75 3.10 2.43 4.54
CA VAL A 75 1.85 3.17 4.78
C VAL A 75 0.71 2.53 4.03
N LEU A 76 -0.31 2.08 4.76
CA LEU A 76 -1.50 1.43 4.23
C LEU A 76 -2.70 2.37 4.28
N PHE A 77 -3.25 2.72 3.13
CA PHE A 77 -4.54 3.40 3.00
C PHE A 77 -5.64 2.35 2.90
N TYR A 78 -6.56 2.33 3.87
CA TYR A 78 -7.45 1.18 4.05
C TYR A 78 -8.87 1.52 4.51
N HIS A 79 -9.78 0.57 4.29
CA HIS A 79 -11.14 0.61 4.84
C HIS A 79 -11.19 -0.07 6.21
N GLN A 80 -11.73 0.63 7.20
CA GLN A 80 -11.96 0.06 8.52
C GLN A 80 -12.88 -1.18 8.43
N GLY A 81 -12.50 -2.25 9.12
CA GLY A 81 -13.31 -3.46 9.28
C GLY A 81 -13.41 -4.39 8.06
N LYS A 82 -12.75 -4.07 6.94
CA LYS A 82 -12.78 -4.93 5.74
C LYS A 82 -11.54 -5.82 5.70
N ARG A 83 -11.66 -7.11 5.38
CA ARG A 83 -10.50 -7.95 5.06
C ARG A 83 -10.19 -7.89 3.57
N ILE A 84 -8.93 -8.12 3.21
CA ILE A 84 -8.50 -8.30 1.83
C ILE A 84 -8.83 -9.74 1.45
N THR A 85 -9.85 -9.89 0.60
CA THR A 85 -10.35 -11.20 0.15
C THR A 85 -10.05 -11.48 -1.31
N ARG A 86 -9.37 -10.55 -1.98
CA ARG A 86 -9.16 -10.53 -3.43
C ARG A 86 -7.67 -10.44 -3.74
N LYS A 87 -7.35 -10.43 -5.03
CA LYS A 87 -5.97 -10.39 -5.53
C LYS A 87 -5.22 -9.13 -5.10
N VAL A 88 -3.94 -9.25 -4.84
CA VAL A 88 -3.00 -8.13 -4.64
C VAL A 88 -2.28 -7.83 -5.95
N LEU A 89 -2.18 -6.56 -6.32
CA LEU A 89 -1.43 -6.12 -7.49
C LEU A 89 -0.19 -5.32 -7.08
N ILE A 90 0.99 -5.81 -7.44
CA ILE A 90 2.27 -5.26 -7.02
C ILE A 90 2.91 -4.53 -8.20
N LYS A 91 3.16 -3.22 -8.06
CA LYS A 91 3.92 -2.43 -9.03
C LYS A 91 5.41 -2.52 -8.72
N PHE A 92 6.18 -3.18 -9.59
CA PHE A 92 7.61 -3.37 -9.42
C PHE A 92 8.43 -2.44 -10.32
N THR A 93 9.20 -1.52 -9.71
CA THR A 93 10.03 -0.56 -10.46
C THR A 93 11.53 -0.85 -10.40
N GLY A 94 11.95 -1.96 -9.77
CA GLY A 94 13.35 -2.41 -9.72
C GLY A 94 14.19 -1.80 -8.60
N SER A 95 13.62 -0.97 -7.74
CA SER A 95 14.31 -0.33 -6.60
C SER A 95 13.75 -0.71 -5.22
N ASP A 96 12.65 -1.45 -5.19
CA ASP A 96 11.72 -1.41 -4.06
C ASP A 96 11.90 -2.66 -3.17
N ASN A 97 11.94 -2.47 -1.84
CA ASN A 97 11.96 -3.56 -0.86
C ASN A 97 10.53 -3.84 -0.38
N PHE A 98 9.93 -4.93 -0.83
CA PHE A 98 8.52 -5.24 -0.55
C PHE A 98 8.27 -5.97 0.77
N GLU A 99 9.30 -6.59 1.36
CA GLU A 99 9.13 -7.45 2.53
C GLU A 99 8.45 -6.73 3.71
N PRO A 100 8.85 -5.50 4.11
CA PRO A 100 8.19 -4.79 5.20
C PRO A 100 6.69 -4.58 4.95
N SER A 101 6.30 -4.27 3.71
CA SER A 101 4.90 -4.03 3.39
C SER A 101 4.09 -5.31 3.27
N ILE A 102 4.68 -6.39 2.78
CA ILE A 102 4.03 -7.70 2.79
C ILE A 102 3.73 -8.11 4.23
N LEU A 103 4.71 -8.00 5.12
CA LEU A 103 4.53 -8.30 6.55
C LEU A 103 3.47 -7.41 7.20
N ALA A 104 3.48 -6.11 6.90
CA ALA A 104 2.46 -5.17 7.39
C ALA A 104 1.05 -5.51 6.88
N LEU A 105 0.94 -6.16 5.72
CA LEU A 105 -0.33 -6.52 5.11
C LEU A 105 -0.93 -7.81 5.68
N LEU A 106 -0.11 -8.77 6.14
CA LEU A 106 -0.55 -10.10 6.58
C LEU A 106 -1.75 -10.09 7.53
N PRO A 107 -1.86 -9.19 8.54
CA PRO A 107 -3.01 -9.15 9.43
C PRO A 107 -4.35 -8.83 8.72
N PHE A 108 -4.30 -8.11 7.59
CA PHE A 108 -5.47 -7.67 6.84
C PHE A 108 -5.99 -8.69 5.84
N LEU A 109 -5.19 -9.73 5.54
CA LEU A 109 -5.59 -10.80 4.63
C LEU A 109 -6.68 -11.67 5.28
N LYS A 110 -7.68 -12.07 4.50
CA LYS A 110 -8.67 -13.06 4.96
C LYS A 110 -8.05 -14.44 5.08
N GLU A 111 -7.15 -14.77 4.17
CA GLU A 111 -6.54 -16.08 4.03
C GLU A 111 -5.03 -15.93 3.96
N ARG A 112 -4.30 -16.98 4.35
CA ARG A 112 -2.83 -16.95 4.43
C ARG A 112 -2.14 -16.77 3.09
N LYS A 113 -2.84 -17.01 1.96
CA LYS A 113 -2.31 -16.89 0.61
C LYS A 113 -3.36 -16.35 -0.35
N VAL A 114 -3.64 -15.05 -0.28
CA VAL A 114 -4.40 -14.40 -1.36
C VAL A 114 -3.57 -14.40 -2.65
N PRO A 115 -4.20 -14.42 -3.84
CA PRO A 115 -3.45 -14.38 -5.08
C PRO A 115 -2.71 -13.05 -5.26
N ALA A 116 -1.56 -13.06 -5.92
CA ALA A 116 -0.79 -11.85 -6.20
C ALA A 116 -0.23 -11.83 -7.62
N ASN A 117 -0.41 -10.69 -8.30
CA ASN A 117 0.17 -10.38 -9.61
C ASN A 117 1.27 -9.32 -9.43
N VAL A 118 2.45 -9.54 -10.04
CA VAL A 118 3.50 -8.54 -10.11
C VAL A 118 3.52 -7.93 -11.50
N ILE A 119 3.36 -6.61 -11.59
CA ILE A 119 3.48 -5.86 -12.85
C ILE A 119 4.76 -5.04 -12.83
N SER A 120 5.57 -5.20 -13.87
CA SER A 120 6.65 -4.26 -14.15
C SER A 120 6.27 -3.34 -15.31
N PRO A 121 6.21 -2.02 -15.06
CA PRO A 121 5.78 -1.04 -16.05
C PRO A 121 6.82 -0.67 -17.09
N TYR A 122 8.05 -1.19 -16.94
CA TYR A 122 9.15 -0.92 -17.85
C TYR A 122 9.92 -2.20 -18.14
N ALA A 123 10.63 -2.22 -19.26
CA ALA A 123 11.62 -3.25 -19.50
C ALA A 123 12.74 -3.12 -18.45
N LEU A 124 12.85 -4.11 -17.56
CA LEU A 124 13.92 -4.14 -16.57
C LEU A 124 15.28 -4.35 -17.25
N THR A 125 16.27 -3.60 -16.79
CA THR A 125 17.67 -3.82 -17.19
C THR A 125 18.17 -5.18 -16.71
N LYS A 126 19.25 -5.70 -17.29
CA LYS A 126 19.87 -6.95 -16.82
C LYS A 126 20.22 -6.89 -15.32
N ALA A 127 20.60 -5.72 -14.81
CA ALA A 127 20.93 -5.50 -13.41
C ALA A 127 19.74 -5.68 -12.45
N ASN A 128 18.50 -5.56 -12.95
CA ASN A 128 17.29 -5.72 -12.13
C ASN A 128 16.72 -7.15 -12.16
N ARG A 129 17.31 -8.09 -12.92
CA ARG A 129 16.83 -9.47 -13.00
C ARG A 129 16.93 -10.23 -11.67
N SER A 130 17.99 -10.00 -10.89
CA SER A 130 18.10 -10.61 -9.56
C SER A 130 16.98 -10.12 -8.65
N LYS A 131 16.68 -8.82 -8.68
CA LYS A 131 15.60 -8.22 -7.89
C LYS A 131 14.21 -8.73 -8.29
N GLU A 132 13.99 -8.96 -9.58
CA GLU A 132 12.76 -9.62 -10.07
C GLU A 132 12.62 -11.01 -9.45
N HIS A 133 13.69 -11.82 -9.52
CA HIS A 133 13.71 -13.15 -8.92
C HIS A 133 13.45 -13.09 -7.41
N ASP A 134 14.12 -12.19 -6.69
CA ASP A 134 13.96 -12.01 -5.25
C ASP A 134 12.51 -11.65 -4.90
N LEU A 135 11.87 -10.77 -5.66
CA LEU A 135 10.46 -10.42 -5.46
C LEU A 135 9.51 -11.58 -5.76
N VAL A 136 9.79 -12.39 -6.79
CA VAL A 136 8.97 -13.57 -7.11
C VAL A 136 9.07 -14.61 -5.99
N GLU A 137 10.26 -14.88 -5.47
CA GLU A 137 10.46 -15.79 -4.33
C GLU A 137 9.78 -15.27 -3.06
N LEU A 138 9.93 -13.97 -2.78
CA LEU A 138 9.22 -13.33 -1.68
C LEU A 138 7.70 -13.44 -1.83
N THR A 139 7.18 -13.25 -3.04
CA THR A 139 5.74 -13.36 -3.32
C THR A 139 5.25 -14.80 -3.11
N LYS A 140 6.01 -15.81 -3.56
CA LYS A 140 5.71 -17.24 -3.32
C LYS A 140 5.62 -17.61 -1.84
N GLN A 141 6.41 -16.94 -1.00
CA GLN A 141 6.44 -17.19 0.44
C GLN A 141 5.13 -16.76 1.12
N TYR A 142 4.56 -15.64 0.70
CA TYR A 142 3.44 -14.99 1.41
C TYR A 142 2.10 -14.98 0.64
N PHE A 143 2.10 -15.26 -0.66
CA PHE A 143 0.93 -15.22 -1.53
C PHE A 143 0.80 -16.48 -2.39
N GLU A 144 -0.32 -16.59 -3.11
CA GLU A 144 -0.43 -17.48 -4.26
C GLU A 144 0.01 -16.69 -5.52
N PRO A 145 1.23 -16.92 -6.04
CA PRO A 145 1.75 -16.13 -7.15
C PRO A 145 1.03 -16.49 -8.44
N LEU A 146 0.47 -15.50 -9.12
CA LEU A 146 -0.19 -15.69 -10.42
C LEU A 146 0.72 -15.33 -11.60
N GLY A 147 1.79 -14.57 -11.36
CA GLY A 147 2.84 -14.36 -12.36
C GLY A 147 3.53 -13.01 -12.25
N PHE A 148 4.52 -12.84 -13.12
CA PHE A 148 5.23 -11.59 -13.37
C PHE A 148 4.89 -11.11 -14.78
N ILE A 149 4.22 -9.97 -14.88
CA ILE A 149 3.65 -9.45 -16.13
C ILE A 149 4.42 -8.17 -16.51
N LYS A 150 4.91 -8.12 -17.75
CA LYS A 150 5.48 -6.91 -18.34
C LYS A 150 4.36 -6.20 -19.08
N LEU A 151 3.84 -5.13 -18.48
CA LEU A 151 2.72 -4.38 -19.03
C LEU A 151 2.97 -2.89 -18.81
N ASN A 152 2.75 -2.09 -19.84
CA ASN A 152 3.10 -0.67 -19.85
C ASN A 152 2.06 0.19 -19.11
N LEU A 153 1.98 0.04 -17.79
CA LEU A 153 1.10 0.83 -16.90
C LEU A 153 1.94 1.89 -16.18
N HIS A 154 1.76 3.18 -16.44
CA HIS A 154 2.64 4.21 -15.89
C HIS A 154 2.03 4.96 -14.72
N THR A 155 0.72 5.16 -14.74
CA THR A 155 0.00 6.00 -13.77
C THR A 155 -0.77 5.16 -12.77
N VAL A 156 -1.12 5.74 -11.62
CA VAL A 156 -2.01 5.10 -10.65
C VAL A 156 -3.40 4.83 -11.26
N ALA A 157 -3.84 5.66 -12.20
CA ALA A 157 -5.09 5.44 -12.93
C ALA A 157 -5.05 4.15 -13.76
N ASP A 158 -3.96 3.92 -14.51
CA ASP A 158 -3.77 2.70 -15.31
C ASP A 158 -3.83 1.44 -14.44
N PHE A 159 -3.23 1.51 -13.25
CA PHE A 159 -3.27 0.41 -12.27
C PHE A 159 -4.67 0.16 -11.72
N HIS A 160 -5.47 1.21 -11.46
CA HIS A 160 -6.86 1.06 -11.02
C HIS A 160 -7.76 0.47 -12.12
N GLU A 161 -7.55 0.90 -13.37
CA GLU A 161 -8.29 0.37 -14.52
C GLU A 161 -8.00 -1.12 -14.71
N PHE A 162 -6.73 -1.51 -14.73
CA PHE A 162 -6.32 -2.92 -14.79
C PHE A 162 -6.84 -3.71 -13.58
N ALA A 163 -6.78 -3.14 -12.38
CA ALA A 163 -7.24 -3.79 -11.17
C ALA A 163 -8.75 -4.06 -11.15
N THR A 164 -9.54 -3.23 -11.85
CA THR A 164 -10.99 -3.42 -11.96
C THR A 164 -11.33 -4.65 -12.79
N THR A 165 -10.59 -4.91 -13.87
CA THR A 165 -10.83 -6.07 -14.75
C THR A 165 -10.32 -7.38 -14.15
N ASP A 166 -9.25 -7.33 -13.35
CA ASP A 166 -8.58 -8.51 -12.77
C ASP A 166 -9.00 -8.82 -11.32
N GLU A 167 -10.14 -8.26 -10.88
CA GLU A 167 -10.73 -8.40 -9.54
C GLU A 167 -9.74 -8.16 -8.39
N VAL A 168 -8.86 -7.17 -8.54
CA VAL A 168 -7.87 -6.82 -7.53
C VAL A 168 -8.54 -6.08 -6.36
N GLY A 169 -8.12 -6.40 -5.14
CA GLY A 169 -8.63 -5.77 -3.91
C GLY A 169 -7.64 -4.86 -3.19
N LEU A 170 -6.37 -4.87 -3.58
CA LEU A 170 -5.32 -4.03 -3.00
C LEU A 170 -4.21 -3.76 -4.01
N LEU A 171 -3.76 -2.51 -4.06
CA LEU A 171 -2.55 -2.11 -4.77
C LEU A 171 -1.34 -2.05 -3.82
N MET A 172 -0.19 -2.51 -4.29
CA MET A 172 1.09 -2.37 -3.61
C MET A 172 1.99 -1.52 -4.50
N LEU A 173 2.23 -0.27 -4.09
CA LEU A 173 2.82 0.77 -4.91
C LEU A 173 4.11 1.31 -4.28
N PRO A 174 5.08 1.78 -5.08
CA PRO A 174 6.19 2.60 -4.59
C PRO A 174 5.69 3.89 -3.92
N LEU A 175 6.36 4.37 -2.87
CA LEU A 175 5.96 5.62 -2.19
C LEU A 175 5.91 6.84 -3.12
N LYS A 176 6.76 6.91 -4.14
CA LYS A 176 6.75 7.98 -5.17
C LYS A 176 5.40 8.14 -5.88
N ASP A 177 4.54 7.12 -5.88
CA ASP A 177 3.22 7.16 -6.51
C ASP A 177 2.15 7.74 -5.58
N LEU A 178 2.45 8.01 -4.31
CA LEU A 178 1.48 8.53 -3.35
C LEU A 178 0.83 9.87 -3.77
N PRO A 179 1.57 10.87 -4.29
CA PRO A 179 0.94 12.09 -4.78
C PRO A 179 -0.07 11.83 -5.91
N ASP A 180 0.26 10.96 -6.85
CA ASP A 180 -0.63 10.57 -7.95
C ASP A 180 -1.86 9.81 -7.43
N TYR A 181 -1.68 8.94 -6.43
CA TYR A 181 -2.78 8.24 -5.78
C TYR A 181 -3.77 9.17 -5.07
N ILE A 182 -3.28 10.16 -4.33
CA ILE A 182 -4.13 11.17 -3.68
C ILE A 182 -4.84 12.02 -4.75
N GLN A 183 -4.13 12.41 -5.82
CA GLN A 183 -4.73 13.18 -6.90
C GLN A 183 -5.81 12.37 -7.64
N TYR A 184 -5.56 11.09 -7.91
CA TYR A 184 -6.53 10.18 -8.51
C TYR A 184 -7.78 10.06 -7.62
N ALA A 185 -7.61 9.85 -6.31
CA ALA A 185 -8.70 9.82 -5.35
C ALA A 185 -9.59 11.07 -5.41
N SER A 186 -8.98 12.25 -5.54
CA SER A 186 -9.71 13.53 -5.60
C SER A 186 -10.62 13.69 -6.83
N ARG A 187 -10.40 12.89 -7.89
CA ARG A 187 -11.19 12.91 -9.13
C ARG A 187 -12.35 11.92 -9.11
N LEU A 188 -12.36 11.00 -8.15
CA LEU A 188 -13.40 9.98 -8.04
C LEU A 188 -14.66 10.55 -7.37
N SER A 189 -15.81 10.11 -7.85
CA SER A 189 -17.11 10.50 -7.30
C SER A 189 -17.48 9.74 -6.03
N ASN A 190 -16.88 8.56 -5.81
CA ASN A 190 -17.19 7.66 -4.69
C ASN A 190 -15.92 6.97 -4.17
N TYR A 191 -15.72 6.99 -2.85
CA TYR A 191 -14.55 6.37 -2.21
C TYR A 191 -14.49 4.84 -2.37
N ASN A 192 -15.62 4.17 -2.64
CA ASN A 192 -15.63 2.73 -2.91
C ASN A 192 -15.03 2.37 -4.28
N MET A 193 -14.81 3.36 -5.14
CA MET A 193 -14.11 3.18 -6.43
C MET A 193 -12.58 3.23 -6.26
N LEU A 194 -12.08 3.73 -5.14
CA LEU A 194 -10.66 3.79 -4.86
C LEU A 194 -10.24 2.48 -4.20
N LEU A 195 -9.27 1.79 -4.80
CA LEU A 195 -8.74 0.58 -4.20
C LEU A 195 -7.83 0.93 -3.02
N PRO A 196 -7.92 0.19 -1.91
CA PRO A 196 -6.92 0.27 -0.85
C PRO A 196 -5.50 0.08 -1.40
N ALA A 197 -4.53 0.79 -0.82
CA ALA A 197 -3.16 0.75 -1.30
C ALA A 197 -2.15 0.75 -0.15
N ILE A 198 -1.06 -0.01 -0.31
CA ILE A 198 0.11 0.04 0.58
C ILE A 198 1.33 0.58 -0.16
N PHE A 199 1.98 1.57 0.44
CA PHE A 199 3.13 2.27 -0.12
C PHE A 199 4.44 1.76 0.47
N GLN A 200 5.38 1.39 -0.41
CA GLN A 200 6.73 0.92 -0.06
C GLN A 200 7.63 2.11 0.29
N PRO A 201 8.31 2.12 1.45
CA PRO A 201 9.23 3.19 1.85
C PRO A 201 10.45 3.35 0.93
#